data_AF-A0A4R1UXK6-F1
#
_entry.id   AF-A0A4R1UXK6-F1
#
_cell.length_a   1.000
_cell.length_b   1.000
_cell.length_c   1.000
_cell.angle_alpha   90.00
_cell.angle_beta   90.00
_cell.angle_gamma   90.00
#
_symmetry.space_group_name_H-M   'P 1'
#
loop_
_entity.id
_entity.type
_entity.pdbx_description
1 polymer ?
#
loop_
_entity_poly.entity_id
_entity_poly.type
_entity_poly.pdbx_seq_one_letter_code
_entity_poly.pdbx_strand_id
1 'polypeptide(L)' 'MIGIEQLMREGRDALIAHRFRGEPLSNPYSRGTKRGFWWSRGVERATRKVSELMEIGQ' A
#
# COMPACT_ATOMS: atom_id res chain seq x y z
N MET A 1 4.50 -15.18 13.09
CA MET A 1 5.12 -13.83 12.94
C MET A 1 4.77 -13.35 11.55
N ILE A 2 4.14 -12.18 11.40
CA ILE A 2 3.81 -11.64 10.06
C ILE A 2 5.13 -11.23 9.38
N GLY A 3 5.36 -11.76 8.17
CA GLY A 3 6.57 -11.46 7.39
C GLY A 3 6.54 -10.08 6.76
N ILE A 4 7.71 -9.56 6.38
CA ILE A 4 7.84 -8.26 5.69
C ILE A 4 7.02 -8.24 4.39
N GLU A 5 7.08 -9.33 3.61
CA GLU A 5 6.32 -9.45 2.35
C GLU A 5 4.80 -9.34 2.57
N GLN A 6 4.29 -9.91 3.66
CA GLN A 6 2.88 -9.82 4.00
C GLN A 6 2.48 -8.40 4.37
N LEU A 7 3.29 -7.69 5.16
CA LEU A 7 3.04 -6.28 5.49
C LEU A 7 3.02 -5.39 4.24
N MET A 8 3.98 -5.61 3.32
CA MET A 8 4.02 -4.89 2.06
C MET A 8 2.81 -5.22 1.17
N ARG A 9 2.36 -6.47 1.16
CA ARG A 9 1.16 -6.90 0.44
C ARG A 9 -0.09 -6.22 0.98
N GLU A 10 -0.26 -6.16 2.30
CA GLU A 10 -1.39 -5.48 2.94
C GLU A 10 -1.46 -4.01 2.56
N GLY A 11 -0.33 -3.30 2.57
CA GLY A 11 -0.26 -1.91 2.13
C GLY A 11 -0.63 -1.73 0.65
N ARG A 12 -0.13 -2.60 -0.22
CA ARG A 12 -0.50 -2.61 -1.64
C ARG A 12 -2.00 -2.82 -1.82
N ASP A 13 -2.56 -3.85 -1.18
CA ASP A 13 -3.95 -4.23 -1.34
C ASP A 13 -4.89 -3.13 -0.80
N ALA A 14 -4.51 -2.45 0.30
CA ALA A 14 -5.22 -1.28 0.82
C ALA A 14 -5.22 -0.10 -0.17
N LEU A 15 -4.10 0.18 -0.85
CA LEU A 15 -4.08 1.21 -1.88
C LEU A 15 -4.99 0.86 -3.07
N ILE A 16 -4.96 -0.40 -3.52
CA ILE A 16 -5.80 -0.86 -4.62
C ILE A 16 -7.28 -0.71 -4.24
N ALA A 17 -7.67 -1.15 -3.04
CA ALA A 17 -9.03 -1.00 -2.54
C ALA A 17 -9.43 0.49 -2.45
N HIS A 18 -8.53 1.34 -1.94
CA HIS A 18 -8.76 2.78 -1.92
C HIS A 18 -9.00 3.36 -3.32
N ARG A 19 -8.13 3.03 -4.27
CA ARG A 19 -8.16 3.61 -5.62
C ARG A 19 -9.33 3.12 -6.46
N PHE A 20 -9.70 1.84 -6.35
CA PHE A 20 -10.66 1.20 -7.24
C PHE A 20 -12.00 0.87 -6.59
N ARG A 21 -12.09 0.94 -5.24
CA ARG A 21 -13.33 0.64 -4.48
C ARG A 21 -13.75 1.78 -3.55
N GLY A 22 -12.94 2.85 -3.43
CA GLY A 22 -13.25 3.99 -2.57
C GLY A 22 -13.08 3.73 -1.06
N GLU A 23 -12.41 2.64 -0.68
CA GLU A 23 -12.15 2.31 0.72
C GLU A 23 -11.16 3.31 1.35
N PRO A 24 -11.25 3.61 2.65
CA PRO A 24 -10.29 4.50 3.30
C PRO A 24 -8.89 3.86 3.37
N LEU A 25 -7.87 4.60 2.92
CA LEU A 25 -6.48 4.18 3.05
C LEU A 25 -5.95 4.49 4.46
N SER A 26 -5.97 3.50 5.35
CA SER A 26 -5.48 3.64 6.72
C SER A 26 -4.47 2.55 7.07
N ASN A 27 -3.35 2.96 7.67
CA ASN A 27 -2.36 2.03 8.20
C ASN A 27 -2.84 1.50 9.56
N PRO A 28 -3.10 0.19 9.72
CA PRO A 28 -3.58 -0.37 10.99
C PRO A 28 -2.48 -0.45 12.07
N TYR A 29 -1.21 -0.20 11.70
CA TYR A 29 -0.06 -0.32 12.60
C TYR A 29 0.39 1.03 13.14
N SER A 30 0.86 1.04 14.39
CA SER A 30 1.39 2.24 15.03
C SER A 30 2.58 2.82 14.26
N ARG A 31 2.61 4.15 14.16
CA ARG A 31 3.70 4.90 13.55
C ARG A 31 5.02 4.60 14.29
N GLY A 32 6.13 4.53 13.54
CA GLY A 32 7.45 4.24 14.11
C GLY A 32 7.73 2.76 14.37
N THR A 33 6.76 1.86 14.19
CA THR A 33 7.00 0.42 14.26
C THR A 33 7.51 -0.12 12.93
N LYS A 34 8.31 -1.21 12.97
CA LYS A 34 8.72 -1.93 11.75
C LYS A 34 7.53 -2.34 10.88
N ARG A 35 6.41 -2.72 11.52
CA ARG A 35 5.17 -3.11 10.81
C ARG A 35 4.57 -1.93 10.05
N GLY A 36 4.40 -0.79 10.73
CA GLY A 36 3.92 0.44 10.10
C GLY A 36 4.83 0.90 8.95
N PHE A 37 6.16 0.80 9.13
CA PHE A 37 7.12 1.13 8.08
C PHE A 37 6.95 0.25 6.83
N TRP A 38 6.94 -1.08 6.99
CA TRP A 38 6.86 -2.00 5.84
C TRP A 38 5.48 -1.97 5.15
N TRP A 39 4.40 -1.76 5.91
CA TRP A 39 3.08 -1.52 5.32
C TRP A 39 3.08 -0.26 4.45
N SER A 40 3.62 0.85 4.97
CA SER A 40 3.69 2.12 4.20
C SER A 40 4.57 2.00 2.97
N ARG A 41 5.66 1.22 3.03
CA ARG A 41 6.48 0.90 1.85
C ARG A 41 5.69 0.12 0.79
N GLY A 42 4.78 -0.77 1.20
CA GLY A 42 3.85 -1.46 0.31
C GLY A 42 2.94 -0.51 -0.45
N VAL A 43 2.33 0.44 0.27
CA VAL A 43 1.53 1.53 -0.32
C VAL A 43 2.36 2.34 -1.31
N GLU A 44 3.52 2.85 -0.88
CA GLU A 44 4.39 3.70 -1.71
C GLU A 44 4.75 3.02 -3.05
N ARG A 45 5.14 1.74 -3.00
CA ARG A 45 5.48 0.96 -4.18
C ARG A 45 4.27 0.77 -5.11
N ALA A 46 3.10 0.53 -4.52
CA ALA A 46 1.87 0.36 -5.26
C ALA A 46 1.43 1.68 -5.93
N THR A 47 1.60 2.82 -5.25
CA THR A 47 1.27 4.15 -5.80
C THR A 47 2.07 4.41 -7.07
N ARG A 48 3.39 4.20 -7.04
CA ARG A 48 4.24 4.40 -8.22
C ARG A 48 3.78 3.57 -9.42
N LYS A 49 3.52 2.28 -9.20
CA LYS A 49 3.03 1.39 -10.26
C LYS A 49 1.66 1.79 -10.81
N VAL A 50 0.74 2.20 -9.93
CA VAL A 50 -0.57 2.67 -10.36
C VAL A 50 -0.44 3.94 -11.18
N SER A 51 0.43 4.88 -10.78
CA SER A 51 0.71 6.09 -11.56
C SER A 51 1.30 5.75 -12.94
N GLU A 52 2.32 4.89 -13.01
CA GLU A 52 2.91 4.41 -14.27
C GLU A 52 1.86 3.79 -15.20
N LEU A 53 0.94 2.98 -14.67
CA LEU A 53 -0.14 2.36 -15.45
C LEU A 53 -1.16 3.38 -15.97
N MET A 54 -1.44 4.44 -15.19
CA MET A 54 -2.41 5.47 -15.57
C MET A 54 -1.84 6.44 -16.59
N GLU A 55 -0.52 6.68 -16.59
CA GLU A 55 0.17 7.49 -17.59
C GLU A 55 0.18 6.83 -18.98
N ILE A 56 0.23 5.50 -19.06
CA ILE A 56 0.14 4.76 -20.34
C ILE A 56 -1.26 4.90 -20.99
N GLY A 57 -2.29 5.22 -20.20
CA GLY A 57 -3.67 5.34 -20.67
C GLY A 57 -4.08 6.74 -21.14
N GLN A 58 -3.17 7.72 -21.13
CA GLN A 58 -3.37 9.06 -21.69
C GLN A 58 -2.81 9.14 -23.11
#